data_AF-A0AAV0L369-F1
#
_entry.id   AF-A0AAV0L369-F1
#
_cell.length_a   1.000
_cell.length_b   1.000
_cell.length_c   1.000
_cell.angle_alpha   90.00
_cell.angle_beta   90.00
_cell.angle_gamma   90.00
#
_symmetry.space_group_name_H-M   'P 1'
#
loop_
_entity.id
_entity.type
_entity.pdbx_description
1 polymer ?
#
loop_
_entity_poly.entity_id
_entity_poly.type
_entity_poly.pdbx_seq_one_letter_code
_entity_poly.pdbx_strand_id
1 'polypeptide(L)'
;MQVFDLSDVKPHEFVRYGLVCIEKMAILGDLCAKECREKMRIMVAGGDGTVGWVLGCLAELHQEGRQPAPPVGIIPLGTGNDLSRSFGWGGSFPFAWKSAIKRSLDRATAGPVCRLDSWQVVISMSEGQVVDAPYSLKATEDCQLDQDLEVEGLLAEKMACYEGVFYNYFSIGMDAQVAYGFHHLRNEKPYLAQGPIANKIIYSGYSCTQGWFLTPCINDPGLRGLKNVIRMHIKKVNCSEWEQIPVPKSVRAIVCLNLHNYGSGRNPWGNPTADYLEKRGFVEAHVDDGLLEIFGLKQGWHASFVMVELISAKHIAQAAAIRLEIRGGEWKDAFLQMDGEPWKQPMSREYSSFVEIRRVPHQSVMISGE
;
A
#
# COMPACT_ATOMS: atom_id res chain seq x y z
N MET A 1 11.99 -1.53 -29.03
CA MET A 1 11.46 -2.00 -27.72
C MET A 1 12.54 -2.83 -27.07
N GLN A 2 12.98 -2.45 -25.86
CA GLN A 2 13.93 -3.23 -25.06
C GLN A 2 13.15 -3.95 -23.97
N VAL A 3 13.49 -5.21 -23.70
CA VAL A 3 12.89 -6.02 -22.63
C VAL A 3 14.00 -6.37 -21.64
N PHE A 4 13.69 -6.29 -20.35
CA PHE A 4 14.59 -6.65 -19.26
C PHE A 4 13.94 -7.74 -18.42
N ASP A 5 14.67 -8.83 -18.18
CA ASP A 5 14.28 -9.82 -17.17
C ASP A 5 14.74 -9.31 -15.81
N LEU A 6 13.81 -9.16 -14.87
CA LEU A 6 14.10 -8.65 -13.52
C LEU A 6 14.90 -9.65 -12.66
N SER A 7 15.02 -10.90 -13.11
CA SER A 7 15.92 -11.89 -12.53
C SER A 7 17.38 -11.50 -12.76
N ASP A 8 17.67 -10.98 -13.95
CA ASP A 8 19.01 -10.62 -14.42
C ASP A 8 19.37 -9.15 -14.20
N VAL A 9 18.44 -8.23 -14.51
CA VAL A 9 18.66 -6.78 -14.44
C VAL A 9 17.65 -6.15 -13.49
N LYS A 10 18.13 -5.61 -12.37
CA LYS A 10 17.27 -4.97 -11.38
C LYS A 10 16.84 -3.58 -11.86
N PRO A 11 15.63 -3.09 -11.52
CA PRO A 11 15.16 -1.78 -11.98
C PRO A 11 16.09 -0.62 -11.62
N HIS A 12 16.68 -0.63 -10.42
CA HIS A 12 17.65 0.40 -10.00
C HIS A 12 18.92 0.42 -10.87
N GLU A 13 19.35 -0.72 -11.40
CA GLU A 13 20.51 -0.79 -12.32
C GLU A 13 20.18 -0.12 -13.65
N PHE A 14 18.96 -0.30 -14.16
CA PHE A 14 18.51 0.41 -15.35
C PHE A 14 18.50 1.93 -15.13
N VAL A 15 17.98 2.39 -13.98
CA VAL A 15 17.94 3.83 -13.63
C VAL A 15 19.36 4.41 -13.51
N ARG A 16 20.28 3.69 -12.87
CA ARG A 16 21.66 4.14 -12.61
C ARG A 16 22.58 4.04 -13.82
N TYR A 17 22.40 3.04 -14.68
CA TYR A 17 23.32 2.80 -15.80
C TYR A 17 22.64 3.04 -17.14
N GLY A 18 21.50 2.38 -17.40
CA GLY A 18 20.79 2.47 -18.66
C GLY A 18 20.36 3.89 -19.00
N LEU A 19 19.61 4.53 -18.08
CA LEU A 19 19.10 5.88 -18.28
C LEU A 19 20.24 6.91 -18.31
N VAL A 20 21.26 6.75 -17.47
CA VAL A 20 22.44 7.63 -17.44
C VAL A 20 23.19 7.60 -18.79
N CYS A 21 23.31 6.44 -19.42
CA CYS A 21 23.93 6.34 -20.74
C CYS A 21 23.15 7.14 -21.79
N ILE A 22 21.81 7.05 -21.79
CA ILE A 22 20.95 7.81 -22.70
C ILE A 22 21.09 9.31 -22.44
N GLU A 23 21.07 9.73 -21.17
CA GLU A 23 21.24 11.13 -20.77
C GLU A 23 22.61 11.68 -21.18
N LYS A 24 23.69 10.91 -21.01
CA LYS A 24 25.04 11.30 -21.46
C LYS A 24 25.10 11.51 -22.98
N MET A 25 24.53 10.59 -23.75
CA MET A 25 24.49 10.72 -25.22
C MET A 25 23.68 11.95 -25.64
N ALA A 26 22.55 12.21 -24.98
CA ALA A 26 21.75 13.41 -25.23
C ALA A 26 22.53 14.71 -24.94
N ILE A 27 23.31 14.75 -23.85
CA ILE A 27 24.18 15.88 -23.50
C ILE A 27 25.28 16.09 -24.56
N LEU A 28 25.81 15.00 -25.13
CA LEU A 28 26.79 15.05 -26.23
C LEU A 28 26.19 15.47 -27.59
N GLY A 29 24.90 15.77 -27.64
CA GLY A 29 24.22 16.28 -28.84
C GLY A 29 23.50 15.23 -29.68
N ASP A 30 23.38 13.98 -29.19
CA ASP A 30 22.58 12.96 -29.87
C ASP A 30 21.07 13.25 -29.76
N LEU A 31 20.48 13.63 -30.89
CA LEU A 31 19.05 13.97 -30.98
C LEU A 31 18.16 12.74 -30.72
N CYS A 32 18.58 11.55 -31.14
CA CYS A 32 17.82 10.33 -30.91
C CYS A 32 17.80 9.97 -29.42
N ALA A 33 18.94 10.09 -28.74
CA ALA A 33 19.03 9.88 -27.30
C ALA A 33 18.14 10.88 -26.52
N LYS A 34 18.15 12.15 -26.93
CA LYS A 34 17.28 13.19 -26.34
C LYS A 34 15.80 12.86 -26.52
N GLU A 35 15.38 12.53 -27.75
CA GLU A 35 13.99 12.17 -28.04
C GLU A 35 13.57 10.87 -27.31
N CYS A 36 14.46 9.88 -27.25
CA CYS A 36 14.23 8.67 -26.47
C CYS A 36 14.03 8.99 -24.99
N ARG A 37 14.83 9.87 -24.39
CA ARG A 37 14.72 10.26 -22.98
C ARG A 37 13.40 10.96 -22.65
N GLU A 38 12.90 11.77 -23.58
CA GLU A 38 11.65 12.53 -23.43
C GLU A 38 10.40 11.67 -23.67
N LYS A 39 10.46 10.74 -24.63
CA LYS A 39 9.31 9.91 -25.05
C LYS A 39 9.31 8.50 -24.46
N MET A 40 10.28 8.17 -23.61
CA MET A 40 10.38 6.85 -22.98
C MET A 40 9.12 6.52 -22.19
N ARG A 41 8.61 5.31 -22.35
CA ARG A 41 7.50 4.74 -21.58
C ARG A 41 7.91 3.35 -21.10
N ILE A 42 7.52 2.99 -19.88
CA ILE A 42 7.89 1.71 -19.27
C ILE A 42 6.64 0.85 -19.13
N MET A 43 6.75 -0.43 -19.51
CA MET A 43 5.73 -1.44 -19.24
C MET A 43 6.27 -2.45 -18.24
N VAL A 44 5.55 -2.64 -17.13
CA VAL A 44 5.92 -3.60 -16.08
C VAL A 44 5.01 -4.82 -16.16
N ALA A 45 5.60 -5.98 -16.44
CA ALA A 45 4.89 -7.25 -16.44
C ALA A 45 5.08 -7.97 -15.10
N GLY A 46 4.06 -7.93 -14.24
CA GLY A 46 4.18 -8.41 -12.87
C GLY A 46 2.90 -8.22 -12.06
N GLY A 47 3.02 -8.34 -10.74
CA GLY A 47 1.96 -7.97 -9.79
C GLY A 47 2.23 -6.61 -9.15
N ASP A 48 1.38 -6.22 -8.19
CA ASP A 48 1.45 -4.91 -7.53
C ASP A 48 2.83 -4.63 -6.91
N GLY A 49 3.45 -5.61 -6.24
CA GLY A 49 4.80 -5.44 -5.67
C GLY A 49 5.91 -5.21 -6.71
N THR A 50 5.81 -5.83 -7.89
CA THR A 50 6.76 -5.59 -8.99
C THR A 50 6.62 -4.17 -9.54
N VAL A 51 5.38 -3.69 -9.66
CA VAL A 51 5.09 -2.31 -10.08
C VAL A 51 5.62 -1.33 -9.04
N GLY A 52 5.33 -1.55 -7.75
CA GLY A 52 5.82 -0.73 -6.65
C GLY A 52 7.35 -0.64 -6.60
N TRP A 53 8.06 -1.75 -6.88
CA TRP A 53 9.52 -1.74 -6.95
C TRP A 53 10.06 -0.83 -8.06
N VAL A 54 9.45 -0.89 -9.25
CA VAL A 54 9.82 -0.01 -10.37
C VAL A 54 9.51 1.44 -10.05
N LEU A 55 8.33 1.73 -9.49
CA LEU A 55 7.94 3.09 -9.09
C LEU A 55 8.90 3.66 -8.03
N GLY A 56 9.31 2.85 -7.06
CA GLY A 56 10.29 3.26 -6.04
C GLY A 56 11.65 3.61 -6.65
N CYS A 57 12.11 2.86 -7.66
CA CYS A 57 13.35 3.19 -8.36
C CYS A 57 13.22 4.46 -9.21
N LEU A 58 12.05 4.72 -9.80
CA LEU A 58 11.80 5.94 -10.57
C LEU A 58 11.62 7.18 -9.67
N ALA A 59 11.21 6.99 -8.42
CA ALA A 59 11.14 8.06 -7.42
C ALA A 59 12.53 8.64 -7.10
N GLU A 60 13.60 7.82 -7.14
CA GLU A 60 14.99 8.28 -6.98
C GLU A 60 15.36 9.35 -8.01
N LEU A 61 14.83 9.27 -9.24
CA LEU A 61 15.05 10.30 -10.26
C LEU A 61 14.53 11.67 -9.85
N HIS A 62 13.43 11.73 -9.09
CA HIS A 62 12.91 13.00 -8.59
C HIS A 62 13.82 13.58 -7.51
N GLN A 63 14.33 12.74 -6.61
CA GLN A 63 15.26 13.12 -5.55
C GLN A 63 16.59 13.65 -6.14
N GLU A 64 17.05 13.05 -7.25
CA GLU A 64 18.26 13.47 -7.97
C GLU A 64 18.03 14.66 -8.94
N GLY A 65 16.79 15.16 -9.06
CA GLY A 65 16.46 16.25 -10.00
C GLY A 65 16.49 15.84 -11.49
N ARG A 66 16.44 14.55 -11.80
CA ARG A 66 16.58 13.97 -13.15
C ARG A 66 15.23 13.76 -13.85
N GLN A 67 14.56 14.85 -14.20
CA GLN A 67 13.27 14.82 -14.90
C GLN A 67 13.43 14.72 -16.44
N PRO A 68 12.42 14.19 -17.17
CA PRO A 68 11.14 13.65 -16.69
C PRO A 68 11.24 12.21 -16.16
N ALA A 69 10.43 11.81 -15.19
CA ALA A 69 10.26 10.39 -14.87
C ALA A 69 9.41 9.71 -15.96
N PRO A 70 9.85 8.57 -16.54
CA PRO A 70 9.08 7.87 -17.57
C PRO A 70 7.77 7.29 -16.99
N PRO A 71 6.62 7.45 -17.68
CA PRO A 71 5.36 6.90 -17.23
C PRO A 71 5.34 5.37 -17.28
N VAL A 72 4.64 4.76 -16.33
CA VAL A 72 4.57 3.30 -16.15
C VAL A 72 3.18 2.75 -16.48
N GLY A 73 3.12 1.79 -17.41
CA GLY A 73 1.95 0.96 -17.68
C GLY A 73 2.14 -0.47 -17.17
N ILE A 74 1.05 -1.24 -17.03
CA ILE A 74 1.06 -2.52 -16.32
C ILE A 74 0.57 -3.65 -17.23
N ILE A 75 1.27 -4.79 -17.18
CA ILE A 75 0.79 -6.08 -17.70
C ILE A 75 0.49 -6.96 -16.47
N PRO A 76 -0.79 -7.23 -16.15
CA PRO A 76 -1.20 -7.87 -14.89
C PRO A 76 -0.92 -9.38 -14.87
N LEU A 77 0.28 -9.73 -14.39
CA LEU A 77 0.71 -11.13 -14.21
C LEU A 77 0.63 -11.60 -12.75
N GLY A 78 0.28 -10.70 -11.82
CA GLY A 78 0.14 -11.01 -10.39
C GLY A 78 -1.21 -11.63 -10.03
N THR A 79 -1.46 -11.74 -8.71
CA THR A 79 -2.70 -12.32 -8.15
C THR A 79 -3.81 -11.29 -7.94
N GLY A 80 -3.49 -10.16 -7.29
CA GLY A 80 -4.43 -9.07 -7.00
C GLY A 80 -4.62 -8.13 -8.18
N ASN A 81 -3.50 -7.51 -8.59
CA ASN A 81 -3.39 -6.56 -9.70
C ASN A 81 -4.29 -5.33 -9.49
N ASP A 82 -4.35 -4.83 -8.27
CA ASP A 82 -5.20 -3.69 -7.89
C ASP A 82 -4.72 -2.39 -8.55
N LEU A 83 -3.41 -2.18 -8.69
CA LEU A 83 -2.86 -1.06 -9.48
C LEU A 83 -3.28 -1.17 -10.94
N SER A 84 -3.13 -2.36 -11.55
CA SER A 84 -3.53 -2.60 -12.93
C SER A 84 -5.02 -2.32 -13.17
N ARG A 85 -5.89 -2.70 -12.22
CA ARG A 85 -7.33 -2.42 -12.28
C ARG A 85 -7.63 -0.93 -12.21
N SER A 86 -6.97 -0.23 -11.27
CA SER A 86 -7.16 1.22 -11.05
C SER A 86 -6.79 2.05 -12.28
N PHE A 87 -5.81 1.59 -13.06
CA PHE A 87 -5.37 2.25 -14.29
C PHE A 87 -5.92 1.59 -15.57
N GLY A 88 -6.99 0.78 -15.53
CA GLY A 88 -7.66 0.28 -16.74
C GLY A 88 -6.91 -0.80 -17.55
N TRP A 89 -5.85 -1.39 -16.98
CA TRP A 89 -5.09 -2.50 -17.57
C TRP A 89 -5.72 -3.87 -17.31
N GLY A 90 -6.65 -3.95 -16.36
CA GLY A 90 -7.45 -5.13 -16.06
C GLY A 90 -6.87 -6.00 -14.94
N GLY A 91 -7.59 -7.07 -14.60
CA GLY A 91 -7.27 -7.92 -13.43
C GLY A 91 -6.38 -9.12 -13.70
N SER A 92 -6.23 -9.52 -14.96
CA SER A 92 -5.45 -10.68 -15.38
C SER A 92 -5.05 -10.54 -16.84
N PHE A 93 -3.94 -11.19 -17.19
CA PHE A 93 -3.48 -11.20 -18.58
C PHE A 93 -4.16 -12.30 -19.41
N PRO A 94 -4.68 -11.99 -20.62
CA PRO A 94 -5.40 -12.98 -21.43
C PRO A 94 -4.54 -14.15 -21.92
N PHE A 95 -5.15 -15.34 -22.05
CA PHE A 95 -4.50 -16.55 -22.59
C PHE A 95 -4.00 -16.39 -24.04
N ALA A 96 -4.67 -15.55 -24.85
CA ALA A 96 -4.24 -15.20 -26.21
C ALA A 96 -3.07 -14.18 -26.18
N TRP A 97 -1.98 -14.57 -25.51
CA TRP A 97 -0.92 -13.67 -25.04
C TRP A 97 -0.27 -12.86 -26.16
N LYS A 98 -0.01 -13.44 -27.34
CA LYS A 98 0.60 -12.70 -28.47
C LYS A 98 -0.22 -11.47 -28.88
N SER A 99 -1.53 -11.67 -29.03
CA SER A 99 -2.46 -10.60 -29.39
C SER A 99 -2.61 -9.59 -28.24
N ALA A 100 -2.59 -10.08 -27.00
CA ALA A 100 -2.74 -9.26 -25.80
C ALA A 100 -1.53 -8.36 -25.58
N ILE A 101 -0.30 -8.87 -25.75
CA ILE A 101 0.93 -8.07 -25.65
C ILE A 101 0.90 -6.95 -26.68
N LYS A 102 0.57 -7.25 -27.94
CA LYS A 102 0.50 -6.22 -28.98
C LYS A 102 -0.49 -5.11 -28.60
N ARG A 103 -1.71 -5.47 -28.19
CA ARG A 103 -2.71 -4.49 -27.74
C ARG A 103 -2.23 -3.69 -26.53
N SER A 104 -1.57 -4.33 -25.56
CA SER A 104 -1.03 -3.64 -24.39
C SER A 104 0.06 -2.64 -24.77
N LEU A 105 0.95 -2.97 -25.71
CA LEU A 105 1.99 -2.07 -26.20
C LEU A 105 1.41 -0.91 -27.04
N ASP A 106 0.40 -1.19 -27.86
CA ASP A 106 -0.30 -0.16 -28.63
C ASP A 106 -0.99 0.84 -27.69
N ARG A 107 -1.72 0.34 -26.67
CA ARG A 107 -2.31 1.15 -25.59
C ARG A 107 -1.24 1.92 -24.82
N ALA A 108 -0.12 1.28 -24.49
CA ALA A 108 0.96 1.94 -23.76
C ALA A 108 1.60 3.08 -24.54
N THR A 109 1.63 3.00 -25.87
CA THR A 109 2.22 4.01 -26.74
C THR A 109 1.33 5.24 -26.84
N ALA A 110 0.01 5.06 -26.96
CA ALA A 110 -0.95 6.14 -27.17
C ALA A 110 -1.66 6.62 -25.88
N GLY A 111 -1.61 5.82 -24.81
CA GLY A 111 -2.39 6.05 -23.59
C GLY A 111 -2.04 7.37 -22.91
N PRO A 112 -3.02 8.05 -22.30
CA PRO A 112 -2.78 9.29 -21.57
C PRO A 112 -1.94 9.00 -20.32
N VAL A 113 -1.21 10.03 -19.90
CA VAL A 113 -0.42 10.00 -18.67
C VAL A 113 -1.30 10.42 -17.50
N CYS A 114 -1.30 9.61 -16.44
CA CYS A 114 -2.03 9.82 -15.20
C CYS A 114 -1.06 9.97 -14.02
N ARG A 115 -1.59 10.43 -12.89
CA ARG A 115 -0.84 10.55 -11.63
C ARG A 115 -1.29 9.48 -10.65
N LEU A 116 -0.39 9.17 -9.72
CA LEU A 116 -0.62 8.26 -8.61
C LEU A 116 0.08 8.82 -7.39
N ASP A 117 -0.69 9.02 -6.32
CA ASP A 117 -0.12 9.32 -5.02
C ASP A 117 0.60 8.12 -4.43
N SER A 118 1.65 8.41 -3.69
CA SER A 118 2.41 7.43 -2.94
C SER A 118 2.57 7.93 -1.52
N TRP A 119 2.65 6.99 -0.58
CA TRP A 119 2.51 7.29 0.83
C TRP A 119 3.68 6.69 1.59
N GLN A 120 4.44 7.55 2.26
CA GLN A 120 5.53 7.16 3.13
C GLN A 120 4.96 6.76 4.49
N VAL A 121 5.37 5.61 4.98
CA VAL A 121 5.08 5.11 6.31
C VAL A 121 6.37 5.14 7.11
N VAL A 122 6.34 5.78 8.28
CA VAL A 122 7.41 5.76 9.27
C VAL A 122 6.90 5.08 10.52
N ILE A 123 7.62 4.06 10.98
CA ILE A 123 7.30 3.30 12.18
C ILE A 123 8.38 3.59 13.21
N SER A 124 7.99 4.07 14.38
CA SER A 124 8.89 4.32 15.50
C SER A 124 8.50 3.45 16.68
N MET A 125 9.44 2.69 17.23
CA MET A 125 9.21 1.81 18.39
C MET A 125 10.42 1.81 19.33
N SER A 126 10.26 1.33 20.56
CA SER A 126 11.36 1.23 21.53
C SER A 126 12.49 0.33 21.02
N GLU A 127 13.75 0.77 21.18
CA GLU A 127 14.93 -0.01 20.81
C GLU A 127 15.00 -1.36 21.57
N GLY A 128 15.50 -2.41 20.92
CA GLY A 128 15.59 -3.76 21.48
C GLY A 128 14.44 -4.71 21.12
N GLN A 129 13.36 -4.18 20.51
CA GLN A 129 12.34 -5.01 19.88
C GLN A 129 12.82 -5.47 18.50
N VAL A 130 12.80 -6.79 18.25
CA VAL A 130 13.18 -7.36 16.95
C VAL A 130 11.94 -7.41 16.06
N VAL A 131 12.01 -6.70 14.93
CA VAL A 131 10.99 -6.77 13.86
C VAL A 131 11.59 -7.48 12.66
N ASP A 132 10.91 -8.52 12.20
CA ASP A 132 11.13 -9.10 10.87
C ASP A 132 10.40 -8.23 9.85
N ALA A 133 11.08 -7.15 9.44
CA ALA A 133 10.50 -6.13 8.57
C ALA A 133 10.34 -6.68 7.14
N PRO A 134 9.24 -6.35 6.44
CA PRO A 134 9.08 -6.69 5.04
C PRO A 134 10.11 -5.95 4.17
N TYR A 135 10.35 -6.43 2.94
CA TYR A 135 11.34 -5.83 2.03
C TYR A 135 11.06 -4.35 1.72
N SER A 136 9.79 -3.96 1.77
CA SER A 136 9.36 -2.58 1.53
C SER A 136 9.62 -1.63 2.71
N LEU A 137 10.02 -2.14 3.89
CA LEU A 137 10.41 -1.36 5.06
C LEU A 137 11.92 -1.48 5.33
N LYS A 138 12.60 -0.34 5.44
CA LYS A 138 14.03 -0.26 5.72
C LYS A 138 14.28 0.48 7.03
N ALA A 139 15.28 0.05 7.78
CA ALA A 139 15.71 0.78 8.97
C ALA A 139 16.19 2.19 8.57
N THR A 140 15.81 3.19 9.37
CA THR A 140 16.22 4.58 9.18
C THR A 140 16.60 5.20 10.52
N GLU A 141 17.52 6.16 10.47
CA GLU A 141 17.93 6.95 11.65
C GLU A 141 16.98 8.14 11.89
N ASP A 142 16.12 8.46 10.93
CA ASP A 142 15.20 9.59 11.02
C ASP A 142 13.89 9.19 11.74
N CYS A 143 13.81 9.55 13.01
CA CYS A 143 12.65 9.33 13.88
C CYS A 143 11.88 10.63 14.14
N GLN A 144 11.74 11.51 13.14
CA GLN A 144 10.99 12.77 13.29
C GLN A 144 9.49 12.53 13.51
N LEU A 145 9.10 12.35 14.76
CA LEU A 145 7.71 12.43 15.19
C LEU A 145 7.31 13.90 15.31
N ASP A 146 6.14 14.25 14.79
CA ASP A 146 5.55 15.57 14.98
C ASP A 146 5.33 15.81 16.49
N GLN A 147 6.10 16.71 17.10
CA GLN A 147 6.12 16.91 18.56
C GLN A 147 4.87 17.63 19.08
N ASP A 148 4.06 18.18 18.19
CA ASP A 148 2.87 18.97 18.53
C ASP A 148 1.69 18.12 19.04
N LEU A 149 1.79 16.79 18.95
CA LEU A 149 0.78 15.86 19.46
C LEU A 149 1.15 15.34 20.85
N GLU A 150 0.24 15.52 21.80
CA GLU A 150 0.34 14.90 23.12
C GLU A 150 0.40 13.38 23.00
N VAL A 151 1.50 12.81 23.49
CA VAL A 151 1.64 11.37 23.66
C VAL A 151 1.13 11.01 25.04
N GLU A 152 0.12 10.15 25.10
CA GLU A 152 -0.47 9.72 26.37
C GLU A 152 0.33 8.55 27.00
N GLY A 153 1.08 7.79 26.22
CA GLY A 153 1.99 6.75 26.73
C GLY A 153 3.41 7.25 26.99
N LEU A 154 4.30 6.36 27.45
CA LEU A 154 5.71 6.71 27.61
C LEU A 154 6.45 6.62 26.26
N LEU A 155 7.36 7.56 26.04
CA LEU A 155 8.34 7.50 24.95
C LEU A 155 9.61 6.84 25.48
N ALA A 156 10.16 5.89 24.73
CA ALA A 156 11.46 5.33 25.07
C ALA A 156 12.56 6.36 24.78
N GLU A 157 13.63 6.36 25.58
CA GLU A 157 14.80 7.23 25.38
C GLU A 157 15.51 6.94 24.04
N LYS A 158 15.42 5.69 23.58
CA LYS A 158 15.95 5.25 22.28
C LYS A 158 14.87 4.55 21.47
N MET A 159 14.71 5.00 20.23
CA MET A 159 13.71 4.49 19.30
C MET A 159 14.42 3.85 18.10
N ALA A 160 13.92 2.71 17.66
CA ALA A 160 14.23 2.13 16.36
C ALA A 160 13.17 2.59 15.35
N CYS A 161 13.61 3.07 14.18
CA CYS A 161 12.73 3.56 13.15
C CYS A 161 12.88 2.80 11.84
N TYR A 162 11.74 2.60 11.17
CA TYR A 162 11.64 1.96 9.87
C TYR A 162 10.81 2.84 8.95
N GLU A 163 11.22 2.97 7.71
CA GLU A 163 10.48 3.70 6.69
C GLU A 163 10.25 2.88 5.43
N GLY A 164 9.15 3.16 4.76
CA GLY A 164 8.78 2.52 3.50
C GLY A 164 7.76 3.36 2.75
N VAL A 165 7.52 2.99 1.50
CA VAL A 165 6.53 3.65 0.65
C VAL A 165 5.54 2.62 0.14
N PHE A 166 4.27 2.97 0.13
CA PHE A 166 3.22 2.16 -0.48
C PHE A 166 2.41 2.96 -1.50
N TYR A 167 1.76 2.22 -2.38
CA TYR A 167 0.98 2.72 -3.50
C TYR A 167 -0.47 2.27 -3.44
N ASN A 168 -0.78 1.18 -2.74
CA ASN A 168 -2.12 0.62 -2.65
C ASN A 168 -2.75 0.84 -1.29
N TYR A 169 -2.25 0.17 -0.24
CA TYR A 169 -2.82 0.30 1.10
C TYR A 169 -1.85 -0.04 2.21
N PHE A 170 -2.17 0.48 3.39
CA PHE A 170 -1.63 0.06 4.68
C PHE A 170 -2.78 -0.45 5.56
N SER A 171 -2.59 -1.58 6.24
CA SER A 171 -3.58 -2.10 7.19
C SER A 171 -2.98 -2.56 8.51
N ILE A 172 -3.79 -2.47 9.57
CA ILE A 172 -3.47 -2.96 10.91
C ILE A 172 -4.63 -3.76 11.49
N GLY A 173 -4.31 -4.89 12.11
CA GLY A 173 -5.26 -5.75 12.81
C GLY A 173 -5.56 -7.06 12.07
N MET A 174 -6.81 -7.51 12.14
CA MET A 174 -7.22 -8.85 11.69
C MET A 174 -6.94 -9.13 10.22
N ASP A 175 -7.06 -8.14 9.35
CA ASP A 175 -6.78 -8.26 7.92
C ASP A 175 -5.30 -8.58 7.67
N ALA A 176 -4.41 -7.79 8.25
CA ALA A 176 -2.96 -8.05 8.23
C ALA A 176 -2.57 -9.38 8.89
N GLN A 177 -3.30 -9.83 9.92
CA GLN A 177 -3.08 -11.15 10.53
C GLN A 177 -3.37 -12.30 9.56
N VAL A 178 -4.45 -12.20 8.78
CA VAL A 178 -4.79 -13.18 7.74
C VAL A 178 -3.71 -13.19 6.66
N ALA A 179 -3.29 -12.02 6.20
CA ALA A 179 -2.20 -11.90 5.24
C ALA A 179 -0.90 -12.51 5.78
N TYR A 180 -0.55 -12.26 7.05
CA TYR A 180 0.63 -12.85 7.70
C TYR A 180 0.58 -14.38 7.71
N GLY A 181 -0.55 -14.96 8.11
CA GLY A 181 -0.74 -16.42 8.09
C GLY A 181 -0.60 -17.03 6.69
N PHE A 182 -1.17 -16.37 5.68
CA PHE A 182 -1.03 -16.78 4.28
C PHE A 182 0.42 -16.67 3.79
N HIS A 183 1.10 -15.56 4.11
CA HIS A 183 2.50 -15.33 3.73
C HIS A 183 3.43 -16.40 4.31
N HIS A 184 3.25 -16.74 5.58
CA HIS A 184 4.01 -17.80 6.24
C HIS A 184 3.78 -19.16 5.57
N LEU A 185 2.53 -19.54 5.29
CA LEU A 185 2.22 -20.78 4.58
C LEU A 185 2.86 -20.82 3.20
N ARG A 186 2.83 -19.71 2.45
CA ARG A 186 3.45 -19.63 1.13
C ARG A 186 4.96 -19.88 1.19
N ASN A 187 5.62 -19.38 2.25
CA ASN A 187 7.05 -19.58 2.45
C ASN A 187 7.38 -21.02 2.88
N GLU A 188 6.56 -21.63 3.74
CA GLU A 188 6.76 -23.02 4.18
C GLU A 188 6.40 -24.05 3.09
N LYS A 189 5.33 -23.80 2.33
CA LYS A 189 4.74 -24.74 1.37
C LYS A 189 4.43 -24.06 0.04
N PRO A 190 5.45 -23.63 -0.72
CA PRO A 190 5.27 -22.90 -1.97
C PRO A 190 4.49 -23.68 -3.03
N TYR A 191 4.52 -25.02 -2.99
CA TYR A 191 3.78 -25.89 -3.91
C TYR A 191 2.26 -25.78 -3.79
N LEU A 192 1.72 -25.33 -2.64
CA LEU A 192 0.28 -25.09 -2.47
C LEU A 192 -0.14 -23.75 -3.09
N ALA A 193 0.76 -22.77 -3.12
CA ALA A 193 0.53 -21.40 -3.56
C ALA A 193 1.00 -21.17 -5.01
N GLN A 194 0.80 -22.15 -5.89
CA GLN A 194 1.19 -22.05 -7.29
C GLN A 194 0.05 -21.41 -8.10
N GLY A 195 0.22 -20.11 -8.36
CA GLY A 195 -0.59 -19.35 -9.30
C GLY A 195 -1.75 -18.56 -8.68
N PRO A 196 -2.34 -17.62 -9.45
CA PRO A 196 -3.30 -16.64 -8.91
C PRO A 196 -4.56 -17.26 -8.30
N ILE A 197 -5.09 -18.33 -8.90
CA ILE A 197 -6.33 -18.97 -8.43
C ILE A 197 -6.09 -19.68 -7.09
N ALA A 198 -5.02 -20.48 -6.99
CA ALA A 198 -4.66 -21.16 -5.76
C ALA A 198 -4.43 -20.17 -4.62
N ASN A 199 -3.71 -19.07 -4.89
CA ASN A 199 -3.48 -18.01 -3.92
C ASN A 199 -4.79 -17.42 -3.37
N LYS A 200 -5.76 -17.14 -4.24
CA LYS A 200 -7.07 -16.60 -3.83
C LYS A 200 -7.87 -17.58 -2.98
N ILE A 201 -7.83 -18.88 -3.31
CA ILE A 201 -8.51 -19.92 -2.54
C ILE A 201 -7.90 -20.05 -1.15
N ILE A 202 -6.56 -20.10 -1.06
CA ILE A 202 -5.86 -20.23 0.22
C ILE A 202 -6.10 -18.98 1.07
N TYR A 203 -5.99 -17.79 0.50
CA TYR A 203 -6.28 -16.54 1.22
C TYR A 203 -7.71 -16.54 1.77
N SER A 204 -8.68 -16.96 0.96
CA SER A 204 -10.08 -17.13 1.39
C SER A 204 -10.22 -18.15 2.53
N GLY A 205 -9.49 -19.26 2.48
CA GLY A 205 -9.46 -20.27 3.54
C GLY A 205 -8.85 -19.75 4.85
N TYR A 206 -7.77 -18.97 4.79
CA TYR A 206 -7.17 -18.32 5.95
C TYR A 206 -8.09 -17.28 6.56
N SER A 207 -8.75 -16.46 5.73
CA SER A 207 -9.81 -15.55 6.18
C SER A 207 -10.84 -16.33 6.99
N CYS A 208 -11.30 -17.48 6.49
CA CYS A 208 -12.31 -18.26 7.17
C CYS A 208 -11.86 -18.86 8.51
N THR A 209 -10.57 -19.19 8.65
CA THR A 209 -10.06 -20.02 9.74
C THR A 209 -9.26 -19.26 10.81
N GLN A 210 -8.59 -18.16 10.46
CA GLN A 210 -7.57 -17.51 11.31
C GLN A 210 -7.95 -16.10 11.82
N GLY A 211 -9.11 -15.56 11.46
CA GLY A 211 -9.50 -14.25 12.00
C GLY A 211 -10.98 -13.92 11.91
N TRP A 212 -11.60 -14.23 10.79
CA TRP A 212 -12.87 -13.62 10.43
C TRP A 212 -14.05 -14.29 11.15
N PHE A 213 -14.16 -15.62 11.10
CA PHE A 213 -15.24 -16.37 11.77
C PHE A 213 -14.80 -17.06 13.07
N LEU A 214 -13.54 -17.45 13.14
CA LEU A 214 -12.93 -18.09 14.31
C LEU A 214 -11.97 -17.11 14.98
N THR A 215 -12.51 -16.12 15.69
CA THR A 215 -11.68 -15.31 16.58
C THR A 215 -11.26 -16.22 17.74
N PRO A 216 -9.96 -16.36 18.07
CA PRO A 216 -9.54 -17.08 19.26
C PRO A 216 -10.35 -16.59 20.46
N CYS A 217 -10.81 -17.52 21.31
CA CYS A 217 -11.53 -17.19 22.52
C CYS A 217 -10.60 -16.44 23.49
N ILE A 218 -10.40 -15.15 23.24
CA ILE A 218 -9.86 -14.23 24.24
C ILE A 218 -10.97 -14.09 25.28
N ASN A 219 -10.63 -14.49 26.51
CA ASN A 219 -11.54 -14.53 27.66
C ASN A 219 -12.07 -13.14 28.06
N ASP A 220 -11.46 -12.07 27.54
CA ASP A 220 -11.92 -10.69 27.70
C ASP A 220 -12.50 -10.13 26.38
N PRO A 221 -13.82 -9.90 26.28
CA PRO A 221 -14.47 -9.26 25.14
C PRO A 221 -13.98 -7.84 24.86
N GLY A 222 -13.48 -7.13 25.89
CA GLY A 222 -12.91 -5.79 25.77
C GLY A 222 -11.63 -5.78 24.95
N LEU A 223 -10.81 -6.82 25.05
CA LEU A 223 -9.55 -6.93 24.31
C LEU A 223 -9.71 -7.32 22.84
N ARG A 224 -10.92 -7.29 22.25
CA ARG A 224 -11.13 -7.70 20.85
C ARG A 224 -11.11 -6.57 19.83
N GLY A 225 -11.25 -5.32 20.27
CA GLY A 225 -11.37 -4.16 19.40
C GLY A 225 -10.09 -3.34 19.36
N LEU A 226 -9.75 -2.82 18.17
CA LEU A 226 -8.56 -1.98 17.99
C LEU A 226 -8.62 -0.68 18.81
N LYS A 227 -9.83 -0.25 19.23
CA LYS A 227 -10.03 0.94 20.07
C LYS A 227 -9.16 0.96 21.33
N ASN A 228 -8.85 -0.20 21.92
CA ASN A 228 -8.12 -0.26 23.19
C ASN A 228 -6.60 -0.23 23.02
N VAL A 229 -6.13 -0.36 21.78
CA VAL A 229 -4.71 -0.47 21.43
C VAL A 229 -4.28 0.69 20.54
N ILE A 230 -5.19 1.25 19.76
CA ILE A 230 -4.90 2.27 18.75
C ILE A 230 -5.60 3.57 19.08
N ARG A 231 -4.82 4.65 19.11
CA ARG A 231 -5.30 6.02 19.04
C ARG A 231 -4.92 6.60 17.68
N MET A 232 -5.91 7.12 16.95
CA MET A 232 -5.73 7.62 15.59
C MET A 232 -5.92 9.13 15.55
N HIS A 233 -4.95 9.81 14.94
CA HIS A 233 -5.04 11.22 14.59
C HIS A 233 -4.87 11.35 13.08
N ILE A 234 -5.55 12.33 12.48
CA ILE A 234 -5.45 12.61 11.05
C ILE A 234 -5.24 14.10 10.81
N LYS A 235 -4.61 14.45 9.68
CA LYS A 235 -4.72 15.79 9.09
C LYS A 235 -5.69 15.73 7.93
N LYS A 236 -6.61 16.68 7.85
CA LYS A 236 -7.48 16.90 6.68
C LYS A 236 -6.72 17.68 5.60
N VAL A 237 -7.21 17.64 4.36
CA VAL A 237 -6.64 18.45 3.28
C VAL A 237 -6.61 19.93 3.69
N ASN A 238 -5.50 20.61 3.41
CA ASN A 238 -5.28 22.02 3.72
C ASN A 238 -5.40 22.38 5.23
N CYS A 239 -5.30 21.40 6.13
CA CYS A 239 -5.26 21.63 7.57
C CYS A 239 -3.91 21.21 8.13
N SER A 240 -3.25 22.10 8.87
CA SER A 240 -2.00 21.81 9.58
C SER A 240 -2.21 21.07 10.89
N GLU A 241 -3.41 21.21 11.48
CA GLU A 241 -3.75 20.67 12.79
C GLU A 241 -4.16 19.20 12.72
N TRP A 242 -3.77 18.45 13.74
CA TRP A 242 -4.16 17.05 13.93
C TRP A 242 -5.54 16.97 14.59
N GLU A 243 -6.42 16.14 14.04
CA GLU A 243 -7.73 15.81 14.61
C GLU A 243 -7.73 14.37 15.11
N GLN A 244 -8.12 14.15 16.38
CA GLN A 244 -8.29 12.80 16.91
C GLN A 244 -9.58 12.16 16.38
N ILE A 245 -9.45 10.99 15.76
CA ILE A 245 -10.59 10.23 15.24
C ILE A 245 -10.83 8.98 16.10
N PRO A 246 -12.01 8.83 16.72
CA PRO A 246 -12.30 7.69 17.58
C PRO A 246 -12.47 6.41 16.75
N VAL A 247 -11.65 5.40 17.06
CA VAL A 247 -11.80 4.06 16.46
C VAL A 247 -13.09 3.41 16.97
N PRO A 248 -14.02 2.99 16.08
CA PRO A 248 -15.27 2.38 16.51
C PRO A 248 -15.01 1.05 17.25
N LYS A 249 -15.72 0.82 18.37
CA LYS A 249 -15.56 -0.38 19.22
C LYS A 249 -15.68 -1.73 18.49
N SER A 250 -16.43 -1.76 17.38
CA SER A 250 -16.66 -2.98 16.58
C SER A 250 -15.58 -3.26 15.55
N VAL A 251 -14.65 -2.34 15.32
CA VAL A 251 -13.61 -2.45 14.29
C VAL A 251 -12.45 -3.29 14.81
N ARG A 252 -12.03 -4.25 13.98
CA ARG A 252 -10.97 -5.24 14.22
C ARG A 252 -9.81 -5.15 13.23
N ALA A 253 -10.03 -4.47 12.10
CA ALA A 253 -8.96 -4.05 11.19
C ALA A 253 -9.24 -2.64 10.70
N ILE A 254 -8.20 -1.82 10.63
CA ILE A 254 -8.23 -0.50 9.97
C ILE A 254 -7.40 -0.63 8.70
N VAL A 255 -7.96 -0.16 7.59
CA VAL A 255 -7.28 -0.09 6.29
C VAL A 255 -7.26 1.36 5.84
N CYS A 256 -6.08 1.84 5.46
CA CYS A 256 -5.85 3.13 4.82
C CYS A 256 -5.56 2.82 3.35
N LEU A 257 -6.50 3.16 2.48
CA LEU A 257 -6.50 2.78 1.08
C LEU A 257 -6.26 4.01 0.20
N ASN A 258 -5.39 3.88 -0.80
CA ASN A 258 -5.07 4.92 -1.79
C ASN A 258 -5.76 4.68 -3.15
N LEU A 259 -6.17 3.44 -3.42
CA LEU A 259 -6.82 3.06 -4.68
C LEU A 259 -8.34 2.92 -4.50
N HIS A 260 -9.09 3.00 -5.59
CA HIS A 260 -10.54 2.72 -5.53
C HIS A 260 -10.87 1.26 -5.25
N ASN A 261 -9.88 0.36 -5.32
CA ASN A 261 -10.08 -1.07 -5.16
C ASN A 261 -9.05 -1.73 -4.27
N TYR A 262 -9.48 -2.82 -3.64
CA TYR A 262 -8.80 -3.57 -2.60
C TYR A 262 -8.99 -5.06 -2.82
N GLY A 263 -7.95 -5.86 -2.58
CA GLY A 263 -8.10 -7.31 -2.47
C GLY A 263 -8.57 -7.99 -3.75
N SER A 264 -7.93 -7.69 -4.89
CA SER A 264 -8.29 -8.19 -6.22
C SER A 264 -9.53 -7.52 -6.84
N GLY A 265 -9.63 -6.20 -6.70
CA GLY A 265 -10.63 -5.40 -7.41
C GLY A 265 -11.94 -5.14 -6.67
N ARG A 266 -12.01 -5.38 -5.36
CA ARG A 266 -13.22 -5.08 -4.56
C ARG A 266 -13.25 -3.60 -4.19
N ASN A 267 -14.42 -3.00 -4.11
CA ASN A 267 -14.56 -1.62 -3.64
C ASN A 267 -15.13 -1.55 -2.22
N PRO A 268 -14.31 -1.65 -1.15
CA PRO A 268 -14.78 -1.60 0.23
C PRO A 268 -15.31 -0.21 0.63
N TRP A 269 -14.84 0.86 -0.01
CA TRP A 269 -15.37 2.21 0.18
C TRP A 269 -16.73 2.40 -0.50
N GLY A 270 -17.06 1.54 -1.47
CA GLY A 270 -18.28 1.59 -2.24
C GLY A 270 -18.39 2.86 -3.09
N ASN A 271 -19.63 3.20 -3.45
CA ASN A 271 -19.96 4.41 -4.21
C ASN A 271 -20.93 5.25 -3.36
N PRO A 272 -20.44 6.02 -2.38
CA PRO A 272 -21.31 6.82 -1.53
C PRO A 272 -22.07 7.87 -2.34
N THR A 273 -23.32 8.15 -1.96
CA THR A 273 -24.12 9.20 -2.63
C THR A 273 -23.57 10.58 -2.30
N ALA A 274 -23.82 11.57 -3.17
CA ALA A 274 -23.41 12.96 -2.95
C ALA A 274 -23.87 13.49 -1.56
N ASP A 275 -25.14 13.26 -1.19
CA ASP A 275 -25.68 13.65 0.11
C ASP A 275 -24.93 13.00 1.29
N TYR A 276 -24.48 11.75 1.13
CA TYR A 276 -23.71 11.05 2.15
C TYR A 276 -22.31 11.64 2.28
N LEU A 277 -21.66 11.91 1.15
CA LEU A 277 -20.34 12.55 1.10
C LEU A 277 -20.39 13.91 1.79
N GLU A 278 -21.34 14.76 1.42
CA GLU A 278 -21.54 16.09 2.03
C GLU A 278 -21.78 16.00 3.54
N LYS A 279 -22.71 15.14 3.97
CA LYS A 279 -23.02 14.95 5.40
C LYS A 279 -21.82 14.47 6.22
N ARG A 280 -20.90 13.72 5.60
CA ARG A 280 -19.70 13.18 6.25
C ARG A 280 -18.48 14.08 6.09
N GLY A 281 -18.56 15.11 5.24
CA GLY A 281 -17.40 15.89 4.83
C GLY A 281 -16.38 15.06 4.05
N PHE A 282 -16.83 14.08 3.27
CA PHE A 282 -16.01 13.27 2.40
C PHE A 282 -16.06 13.79 0.96
N VAL A 283 -15.05 13.47 0.18
CA VAL A 283 -14.96 13.71 -1.26
C VAL A 283 -14.94 12.38 -2.01
N GLU A 284 -15.18 12.44 -3.31
CA GLU A 284 -14.99 11.27 -4.18
C GLU A 284 -13.53 10.84 -4.11
N ALA A 285 -13.31 9.56 -3.82
CA ALA A 285 -11.97 8.99 -3.73
C ALA A 285 -11.30 9.05 -5.10
N HIS A 286 -10.04 9.47 -5.17
CA HIS A 286 -9.21 9.39 -6.37
C HIS A 286 -7.78 8.96 -6.03
N VAL A 287 -7.07 8.37 -7.00
CA VAL A 287 -5.70 7.89 -6.79
C VAL A 287 -4.64 9.00 -6.70
N ASP A 288 -5.04 10.26 -6.91
CA ASP A 288 -4.15 11.42 -7.05
C ASP A 288 -4.66 12.70 -6.34
N ASP A 289 -5.65 12.57 -5.44
CA ASP A 289 -6.28 13.68 -4.71
C ASP A 289 -5.57 14.11 -3.42
N GLY A 290 -4.53 13.38 -3.01
CA GLY A 290 -3.80 13.59 -1.77
C GLY A 290 -4.52 13.09 -0.53
N LEU A 291 -5.45 12.15 -0.66
CA LEU A 291 -6.22 11.55 0.42
C LEU A 291 -6.05 10.03 0.49
N LEU A 292 -6.20 9.50 1.71
CA LEU A 292 -6.39 8.08 1.97
C LEU A 292 -7.81 7.84 2.50
N GLU A 293 -8.49 6.87 1.92
CA GLU A 293 -9.75 6.32 2.42
C GLU A 293 -9.49 5.40 3.62
N ILE A 294 -9.93 5.82 4.81
CA ILE A 294 -9.78 5.05 6.05
C ILE A 294 -11.08 4.33 6.38
N PHE A 295 -11.10 3.01 6.26
CA PHE A 295 -12.25 2.18 6.61
C PHE A 295 -11.92 1.07 7.61
N GLY A 296 -12.97 0.61 8.30
CA GLY A 296 -12.88 -0.44 9.30
C GLY A 296 -13.59 -1.72 8.88
N LEU A 297 -12.93 -2.86 9.11
CA LEU A 297 -13.52 -4.20 9.04
C LEU A 297 -13.86 -4.67 10.46
N LYS A 298 -15.07 -5.23 10.64
CA LYS A 298 -15.59 -5.69 11.93
C LYS A 298 -15.33 -7.19 12.14
N GLN A 299 -16.34 -7.96 12.55
CA GLN A 299 -16.29 -9.42 12.56
C GLN A 299 -16.46 -10.01 11.16
N GLY A 300 -16.29 -11.33 11.05
CA GLY A 300 -16.19 -11.95 9.74
C GLY A 300 -17.42 -11.87 8.86
N TRP A 301 -18.63 -12.05 9.38
CA TRP A 301 -19.81 -11.89 8.51
C TRP A 301 -19.85 -10.53 7.81
N HIS A 302 -19.57 -9.45 8.55
CA HIS A 302 -19.49 -8.10 7.99
C HIS A 302 -18.42 -8.03 6.91
N ALA A 303 -17.21 -8.41 7.26
CA ALA A 303 -16.10 -8.21 6.36
C ALA A 303 -16.24 -9.14 5.12
N SER A 304 -16.86 -10.33 5.23
CA SER A 304 -17.12 -11.21 4.08
C SER A 304 -18.10 -10.57 3.12
N PHE A 305 -19.17 -9.96 3.65
CA PHE A 305 -20.12 -9.20 2.84
C PHE A 305 -19.47 -7.99 2.15
N VAL A 306 -18.47 -7.36 2.77
CA VAL A 306 -17.64 -6.34 2.12
C VAL A 306 -16.82 -6.95 0.96
N MET A 307 -16.14 -8.07 1.19
CA MET A 307 -15.30 -8.72 0.17
C MET A 307 -16.09 -9.33 -0.99
N VAL A 308 -17.39 -9.59 -0.82
CA VAL A 308 -18.31 -9.98 -1.90
C VAL A 308 -19.20 -8.83 -2.37
N GLU A 309 -18.91 -7.59 -1.97
CA GLU A 309 -19.56 -6.35 -2.44
C GLU A 309 -21.08 -6.29 -2.19
N LEU A 310 -21.55 -7.00 -1.16
CA LEU A 310 -22.94 -6.93 -0.71
C LEU A 310 -23.21 -5.71 0.19
N ILE A 311 -22.17 -5.22 0.88
CA ILE A 311 -22.21 -4.01 1.72
C ILE A 311 -20.87 -3.26 1.60
N SER A 312 -20.85 -1.97 1.92
CA SER A 312 -19.60 -1.24 2.09
C SER A 312 -18.99 -1.47 3.48
N ALA A 313 -17.69 -1.24 3.58
CA ALA A 313 -16.98 -1.23 4.86
C ALA A 313 -17.45 -0.06 5.74
N LYS A 314 -17.06 -0.09 7.01
CA LYS A 314 -17.36 1.04 7.91
C LYS A 314 -16.44 2.21 7.55
N HIS A 315 -16.96 3.23 6.86
CA HIS A 315 -16.19 4.46 6.62
C HIS A 315 -15.84 5.15 7.93
N ILE A 316 -14.56 5.43 8.14
CA ILE A 316 -14.04 6.09 9.34
C ILE A 316 -13.74 7.55 8.98
N ALA A 317 -12.79 7.80 8.08
CA ALA A 317 -12.37 9.14 7.68
C ALA A 317 -11.68 9.16 6.31
N GLN A 318 -11.42 10.35 5.77
CA GLN A 318 -10.43 10.60 4.71
C GLN A 318 -9.32 11.49 5.28
N ALA A 319 -8.07 11.22 4.94
CA ALA A 319 -6.93 11.89 5.57
C ALA A 319 -5.79 12.19 4.59
N ALA A 320 -5.16 13.36 4.74
CA ALA A 320 -3.94 13.76 4.03
C ALA A 320 -2.65 13.38 4.80
N ALA A 321 -2.78 13.07 6.08
CA ALA A 321 -1.76 12.43 6.91
C ALA A 321 -2.42 11.65 8.04
N ILE A 322 -1.80 10.56 8.49
CA ILE A 322 -2.34 9.69 9.54
C ILE A 322 -1.25 9.46 10.58
N ARG A 323 -1.59 9.53 11.87
CA ARG A 323 -0.74 9.07 12.95
C ARG A 323 -1.50 8.07 13.81
N LEU A 324 -0.96 6.87 13.92
CA LEU A 324 -1.44 5.83 14.82
C LEU A 324 -0.47 5.73 15.98
N GLU A 325 -0.97 5.92 17.19
CA GLU A 325 -0.27 5.53 18.41
C GLU A 325 -0.78 4.16 18.82
N ILE A 326 0.14 3.21 18.93
CA ILE A 326 -0.11 1.81 19.22
C ILE A 326 0.43 1.50 20.62
N ARG A 327 -0.44 1.05 21.51
CA ARG A 327 -0.11 0.65 22.88
C ARG A 327 -0.50 -0.79 23.13
N GLY A 328 0.48 -1.62 23.51
CA GLY A 328 0.28 -3.04 23.69
C GLY A 328 -0.75 -3.36 24.76
N GLY A 329 -0.67 -2.72 25.93
CA GLY A 329 -1.50 -3.13 27.07
C GLY A 329 -1.32 -4.63 27.33
N GLU A 330 -2.39 -5.42 27.19
CA GLU A 330 -2.30 -6.89 27.29
C GLU A 330 -1.84 -7.58 25.99
N TRP A 331 -1.83 -6.88 24.86
CA TRP A 331 -1.36 -7.41 23.59
C TRP A 331 0.16 -7.32 23.48
N LYS A 332 0.76 -8.43 23.02
CA LYS A 332 2.21 -8.50 22.78
C LYS A 332 2.61 -8.04 21.39
N ASP A 333 1.72 -8.25 20.42
CA ASP A 333 2.02 -8.06 19.01
C ASP A 333 0.78 -7.56 18.27
N ALA A 334 0.99 -6.62 17.34
CA ALA A 334 0.04 -6.25 16.31
C ALA A 334 0.46 -6.87 14.98
N PHE A 335 -0.48 -7.02 14.06
CA PHE A 335 -0.20 -7.40 12.69
C PHE A 335 -0.43 -6.20 11.79
N LEU A 336 0.57 -5.88 10.99
CA LEU A 336 0.54 -4.77 10.03
C LEU A 336 0.82 -5.34 8.64
N GLN A 337 0.35 -4.62 7.62
CA GLN A 337 0.53 -4.99 6.23
C GLN A 337 0.63 -3.75 5.37
N MET A 338 1.50 -3.82 4.37
CA MET A 338 1.72 -2.75 3.41
C MET A 338 1.84 -3.36 2.01
N ASP A 339 0.98 -2.96 1.08
CA ASP A 339 0.95 -3.44 -0.32
C ASP A 339 1.03 -4.98 -0.51
N GLY A 340 0.49 -5.74 0.44
CA GLY A 340 0.51 -7.21 0.40
C GLY A 340 1.71 -7.86 1.10
N GLU A 341 2.59 -7.08 1.73
CA GLU A 341 3.70 -7.54 2.57
C GLU A 341 3.33 -7.37 4.06
N PRO A 342 2.93 -8.47 4.75
CA PRO A 342 2.55 -8.42 6.15
C PRO A 342 3.75 -8.69 7.08
N TRP A 343 3.72 -8.11 8.28
CA TRP A 343 4.67 -8.41 9.35
C TRP A 343 4.01 -8.36 10.72
N LYS A 344 4.75 -8.89 11.69
CA LYS A 344 4.38 -8.87 13.10
C LYS A 344 5.09 -7.70 13.77
N GLN A 345 4.32 -6.76 14.30
CA GLN A 345 4.82 -5.59 15.00
C GLN A 345 4.78 -5.86 16.51
N PRO A 346 5.94 -5.98 17.20
CA PRO A 346 5.99 -6.07 18.63
C PRO A 346 5.44 -4.79 19.26
N MET A 347 4.78 -4.95 20.41
CA MET A 347 4.21 -3.87 21.18
C MET A 347 4.76 -3.89 22.60
N SER A 348 5.17 -2.73 23.11
CA SER A 348 5.54 -2.59 24.51
C SER A 348 4.30 -2.38 25.38
N ARG A 349 4.36 -2.86 26.62
CA ARG A 349 3.37 -2.55 27.66
C ARG A 349 3.54 -1.14 28.21
N GLU A 350 4.78 -0.66 28.23
CA GLU A 350 5.19 0.59 28.87
C GLU A 350 5.31 1.71 27.84
N TYR A 351 5.91 1.41 26.68
CA TYR A 351 6.24 2.40 25.65
C TYR A 351 5.24 2.36 24.48
N SER A 352 4.98 3.52 23.89
CA SER A 352 4.14 3.61 22.69
C SER A 352 4.98 3.41 21.43
N SER A 353 4.41 2.71 20.47
CA SER A 353 4.91 2.67 19.10
C SER A 353 4.05 3.58 18.23
N PHE A 354 4.65 4.21 17.22
CA PHE A 354 3.97 5.12 16.32
C PHE A 354 4.06 4.61 14.90
N VAL A 355 2.99 4.80 14.16
CA VAL A 355 2.96 4.71 12.70
C VAL A 355 2.50 6.04 12.17
N GLU A 356 3.34 6.68 11.37
CA GLU A 356 3.04 7.93 10.73
C GLU A 356 3.01 7.74 9.21
N ILE A 357 1.91 8.17 8.59
CA ILE A 357 1.68 8.03 7.14
C ILE A 357 1.53 9.43 6.56
N ARG A 358 2.39 9.77 5.61
CA ARG A 358 2.39 11.06 4.92
C ARG A 358 2.48 10.85 3.41
N ARG A 359 1.87 11.76 2.65
CA ARG A 359 1.99 11.78 1.19
C ARG A 359 3.44 12.10 0.81
N VAL A 360 4.00 11.33 -0.12
CA VAL A 360 5.28 11.65 -0.75
C VAL A 360 5.09 12.90 -1.62
N PRO A 361 6.02 13.89 -1.60
CA PRO A 361 5.81 15.17 -2.29
C PRO A 361 5.61 15.08 -3.81
N HIS A 362 6.11 14.01 -4.43
CA HIS A 362 6.00 13.80 -5.87
C HIS A 362 5.11 12.60 -6.17
N GLN A 363 4.32 12.76 -7.22
CA GLN A 363 3.43 11.71 -7.70
C GLN A 363 4.13 10.79 -8.69
N SER A 364 3.83 9.51 -8.59
CA SER A 364 4.20 8.54 -9.60
C SER A 364 3.46 8.83 -10.91
N VAL A 365 4.13 8.53 -12.03
CA VAL A 365 3.61 8.80 -13.37
C VAL A 365 3.15 7.48 -13.98
N MET A 366 1.86 7.35 -14.25
CA MET A 366 1.23 6.14 -14.74
C MET A 366 0.74 6.33 -16.17
N ILE A 367 0.56 5.24 -16.90
CA ILE A 367 -0.11 5.22 -18.20
C ILE A 367 -1.52 4.66 -17.99
N SER A 368 -2.55 5.40 -18.39
CA SER A 368 -3.89 4.82 -18.43
C SER A 368 -3.93 3.73 -19.48
N GLY A 369 -4.45 2.58 -19.08
CA GLY A 369 -4.80 1.52 -19.97
C GLY A 369 -5.98 1.94 -20.84
N GLU A 370 -6.99 2.63 -20.30
CA GLU A 370 -8.32 2.80 -20.91
C GLU A 370 -8.34 3.03 -22.43
#